data_AF-A0A7S2KUJ6-F1
#
_entry.id   AF-A0A7S2KUJ6-F1
#
_cell.length_a   1.000
_cell.length_b   1.000
_cell.length_c   1.000
_cell.angle_alpha   90.00
_cell.angle_beta   90.00
_cell.angle_gamma   90.00
#
_symmetry.space_group_name_H-M   'P 1'
#
loop_
_entity.id
_entity.type
_entity.pdbx_description
1 polymer ?
#
loop_
_entity_poly.entity_id
_entity_poly.type
_entity_poly.pdbx_seq_one_letter_code
_entity_poly.pdbx_strand_id
1 'polypeptide(L)'
;MMGNRRSSSRKIRSSLLFKLGIPDKQAYRIAPVGQACAAAPSAMKNSSRLKRRSRTVNETKDGDNAKVAFNENVSVMMIPTRNDYSSRVRGYLWYETSDLRKNVFRNAYEFAAEGNDWRRVVEEDDMYISGKTGELIHPVHIQRYYQERGRGALGSQPSVRIQIRD
;
A
#
# COMPACT_ATOMS: atom_id res chain seq x y z
N MET A 1 24.25 31.24 13.54
CA MET A 1 23.58 31.35 12.22
C MET A 1 23.09 29.98 11.81
N MET A 2 21.78 29.69 11.93
CA MET A 2 21.22 28.38 11.57
C MET A 2 20.68 28.41 10.12
N GLY A 3 21.34 27.67 9.23
CA GLY A 3 21.00 27.56 7.81
C GLY A 3 19.76 26.70 7.56
N ASN A 4 18.78 27.28 6.87
CA ASN A 4 17.47 26.68 6.60
C ASN A 4 17.55 25.65 5.44
N ARG A 5 17.73 24.37 5.75
CA ARG A 5 17.86 23.26 4.77
C ARG A 5 16.54 22.81 4.10
N ARG A 6 15.45 23.58 4.21
CA ARG A 6 14.10 23.20 3.73
C ARG A 6 13.81 23.48 2.24
N SER A 7 14.77 24.06 1.50
CA SER A 7 14.58 24.49 0.11
C SER A 7 15.03 23.46 -0.95
N SER A 8 16.00 22.60 -0.62
CA SER A 8 16.62 21.69 -1.61
C SER A 8 15.71 20.52 -2.01
N SER A 9 14.97 19.95 -1.06
CA SER A 9 14.12 18.77 -1.30
C SER A 9 12.87 19.06 -2.15
N ARG A 10 12.38 20.31 -2.17
CA ARG A 10 11.26 20.72 -3.04
C ARG A 10 11.67 20.77 -4.51
N LYS A 11 12.87 21.29 -4.80
CA LYS A 11 13.40 21.42 -6.17
C LYS A 11 13.71 20.07 -6.81
N ILE A 12 14.22 19.12 -6.02
CA ILE A 12 14.50 17.75 -6.49
C ILE A 12 13.18 17.03 -6.82
N ARG A 13 12.16 17.20 -5.98
CA ARG A 13 10.83 16.60 -6.20
C ARG A 13 10.12 17.16 -7.43
N SER A 14 10.14 18.48 -7.64
CA SER A 14 9.50 19.08 -8.81
C SER A 14 10.20 18.69 -10.12
N SER A 15 11.54 18.63 -10.12
CA SER A 15 12.32 18.17 -11.27
C SER A 15 12.02 16.71 -11.64
N LEU A 16 11.94 15.83 -10.64
CA LEU A 16 11.67 14.41 -10.86
C LEU A 16 10.22 14.18 -11.33
N LEU A 17 9.24 14.89 -10.75
CA LEU A 17 7.84 14.82 -11.17
C LEU A 17 7.64 15.35 -12.60
N PHE A 18 8.29 16.46 -12.94
CA PHE A 18 8.29 17.01 -14.30
C PHE A 18 8.91 16.04 -15.31
N LYS A 19 10.02 15.37 -14.95
CA LYS A 19 10.68 14.38 -15.81
C LYS A 19 9.86 13.09 -15.99
N LEU A 20 8.90 12.84 -15.10
CA LEU A 20 7.92 11.76 -15.18
C LEU A 20 6.59 12.20 -15.84
N GLY A 21 6.49 13.44 -16.35
CA GLY A 21 5.28 13.94 -16.99
C GLY A 21 4.10 14.20 -16.04
N ILE A 22 4.34 14.26 -14.73
CA ILE A 22 3.31 14.47 -13.71
C ILE A 22 3.20 15.99 -13.45
N PRO A 23 2.10 16.67 -13.80
CA PRO A 23 1.95 18.11 -13.61
C PRO A 23 1.90 18.47 -12.12
N ASP A 24 2.50 19.62 -11.77
CA ASP A 24 2.63 20.07 -10.38
C ASP A 24 1.26 20.43 -9.75
N LYS A 25 1.16 20.12 -8.47
CA LYS A 25 -0.05 20.02 -7.62
C LYS A 25 -0.98 21.25 -7.62
N GLN A 26 -1.95 21.32 -8.53
CA GLN A 26 -3.17 22.12 -8.29
C GLN A 26 -4.50 21.36 -8.40
N ALA A 27 -4.53 20.12 -8.88
CA ALA A 27 -5.79 19.45 -9.24
C ALA A 27 -6.38 18.46 -8.22
N TYR A 28 -5.71 18.12 -7.11
CA TYR A 28 -6.27 17.19 -6.12
C TYR A 28 -6.42 17.84 -4.73
N ARG A 29 -7.56 18.48 -4.48
CA ARG A 29 -8.00 18.81 -3.12
C ARG A 29 -8.52 17.54 -2.47
N ILE A 30 -7.71 16.89 -1.65
CA ILE A 30 -8.19 15.85 -0.73
C ILE A 30 -8.92 16.60 0.39
N ALA A 31 -10.25 16.44 0.48
CA ALA A 31 -11.02 16.97 1.59
C ALA A 31 -10.56 16.29 2.90
N PRO A 32 -10.42 17.03 4.01
CA PRO A 32 -10.11 16.42 5.29
C PRO A 32 -11.32 15.59 5.77
N VAL A 33 -11.10 14.29 5.97
CA VAL A 33 -12.06 13.41 6.64
C VAL A 33 -11.99 13.70 8.13
N GLY A 34 -13.06 14.29 8.68
CA GLY A 34 -13.23 14.41 10.12
C GLY A 34 -14.05 15.62 10.56
N GLN A 35 -15.38 15.53 10.46
CA GLN A 35 -16.25 16.25 11.39
C GLN A 35 -17.67 15.67 11.45
N ALA A 36 -18.13 15.52 12.71
CA ALA A 36 -19.50 15.37 13.20
C ALA A 36 -20.16 13.98 13.24
N CYS A 37 -20.17 13.41 14.44
CA CYS A 37 -21.40 12.90 15.06
C CYS A 37 -21.28 12.96 16.59
N ALA A 38 -21.61 14.12 17.15
CA ALA A 38 -21.92 14.28 18.57
C ALA A 38 -23.45 14.36 18.70
N ALA A 39 -24.07 13.34 19.29
CA ALA A 39 -25.43 13.41 19.81
C ALA A 39 -25.59 12.31 20.88
N ALA A 40 -25.47 12.69 22.15
CA ALA A 40 -25.89 11.88 23.28
C ALA A 40 -27.38 12.15 23.55
N PRO A 41 -28.23 11.13 23.78
CA PRO A 41 -29.51 11.35 24.40
C PRO A 41 -29.45 11.06 25.91
N SER A 42 -29.76 12.12 26.65
CA SER A 42 -30.51 12.25 27.90
C SER A 42 -30.69 11.10 28.88
N ALA A 43 -30.53 11.49 30.14
CA ALA A 43 -30.84 10.79 31.37
C ALA A 43 -32.28 10.25 31.48
N MET A 44 -32.40 9.04 32.02
CA MET A 44 -33.56 8.63 32.81
C MET A 44 -33.07 8.11 34.17
N LYS A 45 -33.54 8.77 35.22
CA LYS A 45 -33.40 8.37 36.62
C LYS A 45 -34.20 7.10 36.83
N ASN A 46 -33.70 6.15 37.64
CA ASN A 46 -34.56 5.32 38.47
C ASN A 46 -33.86 4.95 39.78
N SER A 47 -34.35 5.56 40.84
CA SER A 47 -34.14 5.16 42.23
C SER A 47 -35.04 3.97 42.52
N SER A 48 -34.47 2.81 42.81
CA SER A 48 -35.10 1.85 43.70
C SER A 48 -34.04 1.00 44.41
N ARG A 49 -33.83 1.39 45.67
CA ARG A 49 -33.14 0.64 46.71
C ARG A 49 -33.83 -0.71 46.91
N LEU A 50 -33.25 -1.81 46.45
CA LEU A 50 -33.62 -3.15 46.89
C LEU A 50 -32.44 -3.87 47.56
N LYS A 51 -32.76 -4.46 48.72
CA LYS A 51 -31.91 -5.11 49.70
C LYS A 51 -30.94 -6.13 49.09
N ARG A 52 -29.66 -6.01 49.45
CA ARG A 52 -28.69 -7.12 49.43
C ARG A 52 -29.24 -8.28 50.27
N ARG A 53 -29.73 -9.33 49.60
CA ARG A 53 -29.84 -10.67 50.20
C ARG A 53 -28.59 -11.44 49.78
N SER A 54 -27.69 -11.63 50.73
CA SER A 54 -26.69 -12.69 50.67
C SER A 54 -27.43 -14.03 50.55
N ARG A 55 -27.27 -14.71 49.41
CA ARG A 55 -27.60 -16.12 49.30
C ARG A 55 -26.44 -16.87 48.66
N THR A 56 -26.18 -17.99 49.32
CA THR A 56 -25.16 -18.99 49.11
C THR A 56 -25.23 -19.59 47.72
N VAL A 57 -24.03 -19.95 47.25
CA VAL A 57 -23.70 -20.71 46.03
C VAL A 57 -24.65 -21.89 45.84
N ASN A 58 -25.12 -22.10 44.61
CA ASN A 58 -25.43 -23.42 44.09
C ASN A 58 -25.10 -23.41 42.59
N GLU A 59 -24.26 -24.36 42.19
CA GLU A 59 -24.00 -24.69 40.79
C GLU A 59 -25.31 -25.05 40.09
N THR A 60 -25.61 -24.36 39.00
CA THR A 60 -26.54 -24.85 37.99
C THR A 60 -25.95 -24.63 36.61
N LYS A 61 -26.00 -25.70 35.82
CA LYS A 61 -25.72 -25.76 34.39
C LYS A 61 -26.58 -24.70 33.67
N ASP A 62 -25.98 -23.56 33.32
CA ASP A 62 -26.60 -22.54 32.49
C ASP A 62 -25.96 -22.58 31.10
N GLY A 63 -26.83 -22.65 30.08
CA GLY A 63 -26.47 -22.86 28.69
C GLY A 63 -25.46 -21.85 28.13
N ASP A 64 -24.77 -22.31 27.09
CA ASP A 64 -23.69 -21.69 26.30
C ASP A 64 -24.05 -20.30 25.72
N ASN A 65 -24.34 -19.34 26.59
CA ASN A 65 -24.08 -17.94 26.29
C ASN A 65 -22.59 -17.74 26.56
N ALA A 66 -21.74 -18.20 25.63
CA ALA A 66 -20.32 -17.96 25.66
C ALA A 66 -20.08 -16.45 25.69
N LYS A 67 -19.93 -15.91 26.91
CA LYS A 67 -19.64 -14.50 27.12
C LYS A 67 -18.18 -14.31 26.74
N VAL A 68 -17.94 -13.62 25.64
CA VAL A 68 -16.60 -13.15 25.26
C VAL A 68 -16.07 -12.32 26.42
N ALA A 69 -15.01 -12.81 27.07
CA ALA A 69 -14.28 -12.09 28.10
C ALA A 69 -12.90 -11.73 27.56
N PHE A 70 -12.41 -10.54 27.92
CA PHE A 70 -11.07 -10.12 27.55
C PHE A 70 -10.07 -10.56 28.61
N ASN A 71 -8.88 -10.97 28.16
CA ASN A 71 -7.78 -11.23 29.06
C ASN A 71 -7.20 -9.88 29.54
N GLU A 72 -7.14 -9.68 30.86
CA GLU A 72 -6.60 -8.45 31.45
C GLU A 72 -5.06 -8.38 31.38
N ASN A 73 -4.41 -9.51 31.10
CA ASN A 73 -2.95 -9.56 30.95
C ASN A 73 -2.54 -9.13 29.53
N VAL A 74 -1.93 -7.96 29.45
CA VAL A 74 -1.33 -7.43 28.22
C VAL A 74 0.18 -7.61 28.26
N SER A 75 0.75 -8.28 27.26
CA SER A 75 2.20 -8.32 27.04
C SER A 75 2.61 -7.15 26.15
N VAL A 76 3.56 -6.33 26.62
CA VAL A 76 4.13 -5.23 25.85
C VAL A 76 5.47 -5.68 25.29
N MET A 77 5.58 -5.71 23.96
CA MET A 77 6.82 -6.02 23.26
C MET A 77 7.25 -4.81 22.44
N MET A 78 8.55 -4.49 22.48
CA MET A 78 9.10 -3.43 21.65
C MET A 78 9.16 -3.91 20.21
N ILE A 79 8.68 -3.06 19.28
CA ILE A 79 8.85 -3.30 17.85
C ILE A 79 10.28 -2.87 17.50
N PRO A 80 11.15 -3.78 17.01
CA PRO A 80 12.50 -3.41 16.64
C PRO A 80 12.48 -2.42 15.46
N THR A 81 13.36 -1.42 15.53
CA THR A 81 13.59 -0.48 14.45
C THR A 81 14.40 -1.15 13.34
N ARG A 82 14.42 -0.55 12.15
CA ARG A 82 15.15 -1.10 10.99
C ARG A 82 16.62 -1.41 11.31
N ASN A 83 17.27 -0.63 12.18
CA ASN A 83 18.69 -0.78 12.49
C ASN A 83 18.98 -1.90 13.51
N ASP A 84 17.95 -2.39 14.20
CA ASP A 84 18.08 -3.49 15.17
C ASP A 84 18.23 -4.85 14.46
N TYR A 85 17.91 -4.90 13.16
CA TYR A 85 18.05 -6.10 12.33
C TYR A 85 19.41 -6.16 11.63
N SER A 86 19.94 -7.38 11.48
CA SER A 86 21.16 -7.65 10.71
C SER A 86 20.99 -7.24 9.23
N SER A 87 22.09 -6.99 8.53
CA SER A 87 22.07 -6.66 7.09
C SER A 87 21.29 -7.68 6.26
N ARG A 88 21.45 -8.98 6.55
CA ARG A 88 20.72 -10.07 5.89
C ARG A 88 19.21 -9.96 6.09
N VAL A 89 18.77 -9.80 7.35
CA VAL A 89 17.33 -9.67 7.67
C VAL A 89 16.77 -8.40 7.06
N ARG A 90 17.54 -7.30 7.05
CA ARG A 90 17.13 -6.05 6.42
C ARG A 90 16.94 -6.19 4.90
N GLY A 91 17.83 -6.89 4.21
CA GLY A 91 17.71 -7.12 2.77
C GLY A 91 16.55 -8.03 2.39
N TYR A 92 16.13 -8.91 3.30
CA TYR A 92 14.94 -9.75 3.11
C TYR A 92 13.64 -8.99 3.39
N LEU A 93 13.61 -8.18 4.47
CA LEU A 93 12.40 -7.45 4.89
C LEU A 93 12.12 -6.20 4.06
N TRP A 94 13.17 -5.52 3.57
CA TRP A 94 13.02 -4.25 2.88
C TRP A 94 13.74 -4.24 1.55
N TYR A 95 13.06 -3.71 0.54
CA TYR A 95 13.65 -3.41 -0.75
C TYR A 95 14.76 -2.36 -0.64
N GLU A 96 15.77 -2.51 -1.46
CA GLU A 96 16.78 -1.48 -1.63
C GLU A 96 16.20 -0.23 -2.29
N THR A 97 16.82 0.91 -2.02
CA THR A 97 16.41 2.19 -2.63
C THR A 97 16.57 2.20 -4.14
N SER A 98 17.52 1.42 -4.67
CA SER A 98 17.74 1.20 -6.09
C SER A 98 16.51 0.56 -6.75
N ASP A 99 16.00 -0.50 -6.17
CA ASP A 99 14.84 -1.22 -6.69
C ASP A 99 13.56 -0.43 -6.54
N LEU A 100 13.41 0.31 -5.43
CA LEU A 100 12.29 1.24 -5.29
C LEU A 100 12.27 2.29 -6.40
N ARG A 101 13.44 2.82 -6.80
CA ARG A 101 13.52 3.79 -7.91
C ARG A 101 13.13 3.16 -9.25
N LYS A 102 13.59 1.93 -9.52
CA LYS A 102 13.20 1.20 -10.73
C LYS A 102 11.69 0.98 -10.77
N ASN A 103 11.09 0.54 -9.65
CA ASN A 103 9.66 0.33 -9.56
C ASN A 103 8.86 1.63 -9.71
N VAL A 104 9.29 2.72 -9.07
CA VAL A 104 8.65 4.03 -9.24
C VAL A 104 8.68 4.47 -10.70
N PHE A 105 9.84 4.33 -11.37
CA PHE A 105 9.96 4.70 -12.78
C PHE A 105 9.08 3.81 -13.66
N ARG A 106 9.09 2.49 -13.43
CA ARG A 106 8.27 1.53 -14.15
C ARG A 106 6.78 1.85 -14.00
N ASN A 107 6.29 1.97 -12.76
CA ASN A 107 4.89 2.26 -12.46
C ASN A 107 4.45 3.61 -13.06
N ALA A 108 5.30 4.64 -12.98
CA ALA A 108 4.99 5.94 -13.57
C ALA A 108 4.89 5.85 -15.10
N TYR A 109 5.75 5.08 -15.74
CA TYR A 109 5.73 4.88 -17.19
C TYR A 109 4.51 4.07 -17.65
N GLU A 110 4.19 2.99 -16.93
CA GLU A 110 3.01 2.15 -17.20
C GLU A 110 1.72 2.97 -17.04
N PHE A 111 1.58 3.67 -15.92
CA PHE A 111 0.40 4.51 -15.66
C PHE A 111 0.22 5.65 -16.67
N ALA A 112 1.33 6.25 -17.12
CA ALA A 112 1.29 7.27 -18.16
C ALA A 112 0.83 6.69 -19.51
N ALA A 113 1.19 5.44 -19.82
CA ALA A 113 0.77 4.77 -21.05
C ALA A 113 -0.74 4.47 -21.07
N GLU A 114 -1.36 4.33 -19.90
CA GLU A 114 -2.80 4.11 -19.71
C GLU A 114 -3.59 5.43 -19.59
N GLY A 115 -2.96 6.56 -19.90
CA GLY A 115 -3.60 7.87 -19.84
C GLY A 115 -3.78 8.42 -18.43
N ASN A 116 -3.05 7.89 -17.45
CA ASN A 116 -3.17 8.25 -16.03
C ASN A 116 -4.58 8.01 -15.45
N ASP A 117 -5.34 7.06 -16.00
CA ASP A 117 -6.67 6.69 -15.51
C ASP A 117 -6.61 5.41 -14.67
N TRP A 118 -6.66 5.57 -13.35
CA TRP A 118 -6.60 4.45 -12.40
C TRP A 118 -7.78 3.47 -12.53
N ARG A 119 -8.86 3.83 -13.24
CA ARG A 119 -10.03 2.97 -13.46
C ARG A 119 -9.87 2.03 -14.67
N ARG A 120 -8.85 2.25 -15.50
CA ARG A 120 -8.61 1.51 -16.75
C ARG A 120 -7.18 0.98 -16.84
N VAL A 121 -6.55 0.81 -15.67
CA VAL A 121 -5.22 0.22 -15.54
C VAL A 121 -5.28 -1.23 -16.00
N VAL A 122 -4.25 -1.68 -16.70
CA VAL A 122 -4.08 -3.06 -17.16
C VAL A 122 -3.94 -3.96 -15.94
N GLU A 123 -4.82 -4.96 -15.83
CA GLU A 123 -4.78 -5.95 -14.77
C GLU A 123 -3.77 -7.05 -15.10
N GLU A 124 -3.43 -7.88 -14.10
CA GLU A 124 -2.41 -8.92 -14.22
C GLU A 124 -2.73 -9.96 -15.33
N ASP A 125 -4.02 -10.19 -15.60
CA ASP A 125 -4.50 -11.12 -16.62
C ASP A 125 -4.20 -10.63 -18.06
N ASP A 126 -4.09 -9.32 -18.24
CA ASP A 126 -3.80 -8.68 -19.53
C ASP A 126 -2.29 -8.39 -19.72
N MET A 127 -1.45 -8.84 -18.79
CA MET A 127 0.01 -8.72 -18.88
C MET A 127 0.66 -9.96 -19.50
N TYR A 128 1.82 -9.76 -20.11
CA TYR A 128 2.61 -10.88 -20.66
C TYR A 128 3.46 -11.55 -19.59
N ILE A 129 3.62 -12.87 -19.64
CA ILE A 129 4.53 -13.59 -18.76
C ILE A 129 5.89 -13.74 -19.46
N SER A 130 6.95 -13.31 -18.77
CA SER A 130 8.33 -13.57 -19.18
C SER A 130 8.63 -15.06 -19.11
N GLY A 131 8.93 -15.70 -20.25
CA GLY A 131 9.30 -17.12 -20.28
C GLY A 131 10.62 -17.46 -19.57
N LYS A 132 11.42 -16.46 -19.16
CA LYS A 132 12.70 -16.65 -18.45
C LYS A 132 12.59 -16.42 -16.95
N THR A 133 11.89 -15.36 -16.56
CA THR A 133 11.80 -14.93 -15.15
C THR A 133 10.45 -15.27 -14.51
N GLY A 134 9.43 -15.58 -15.31
CA GLY A 134 8.06 -15.74 -14.84
C GLY A 134 7.38 -14.42 -14.44
N GLU A 135 8.05 -13.29 -14.63
CA GLU A 135 7.51 -11.98 -14.25
C GLU A 135 6.45 -11.49 -15.23
N LEU A 136 5.49 -10.75 -14.71
CA LEU A 136 4.50 -10.03 -15.51
C LEU A 136 5.13 -8.78 -16.15
N ILE A 137 4.91 -8.64 -17.44
CA ILE A 137 5.40 -7.55 -18.27
C ILE A 137 4.21 -6.81 -18.86
N HIS A 138 4.08 -5.53 -18.48
CA HIS A 138 3.07 -4.66 -19.05
C HIS A 138 3.24 -4.52 -20.58
N PRO A 139 2.15 -4.57 -21.39
CA PRO A 139 2.21 -4.53 -22.85
C PRO A 139 3.01 -3.36 -23.44
N VAL A 140 2.97 -2.20 -22.79
CA VAL A 140 3.74 -1.00 -23.20
C VAL A 140 5.24 -1.25 -23.38
N HIS A 141 5.84 -2.13 -22.57
CA HIS A 141 7.28 -2.41 -22.65
C HIS A 141 7.60 -3.24 -23.89
N ILE A 142 6.68 -4.13 -24.29
CA ILE A 142 6.78 -4.92 -25.52
C ILE A 142 6.61 -4.03 -26.74
N GLN A 143 5.57 -3.18 -26.73
CA GLN A 143 5.32 -2.23 -27.82
C GLN A 143 6.54 -1.33 -28.05
N ARG A 144 7.10 -0.77 -26.98
CA ARG A 144 8.31 0.06 -27.03
C ARG A 144 9.49 -0.71 -27.62
N TYR A 145 9.71 -1.96 -27.20
CA TYR A 145 10.80 -2.80 -27.70
C TYR A 145 10.74 -2.98 -29.23
N TYR A 146 9.56 -3.28 -29.77
CA TYR A 146 9.38 -3.42 -31.22
C TYR A 146 9.49 -2.08 -31.97
N GLN A 147 9.02 -0.97 -31.38
CA GLN A 147 9.16 0.36 -31.97
C GLN A 147 10.63 0.81 -32.06
N GLU A 148 11.40 0.58 -31.01
CA GLU A 148 12.83 0.91 -30.98
C GLU A 148 13.63 0.07 -31.98
N ARG A 149 13.24 -1.20 -32.19
CA ARG A 149 13.87 -2.07 -33.20
C ARG A 149 13.40 -1.82 -34.63
N GLY A 150 12.13 -1.44 -34.84
CA GLY A 150 11.62 -1.08 -36.17
C GLY A 150 12.26 0.17 -36.77
N ARG A 151 12.91 1.00 -35.95
CA ARG A 151 13.69 2.17 -36.39
C ARG A 151 15.16 1.86 -36.74
N GLY A 152 15.62 0.63 -36.49
CA GLY A 152 16.96 0.14 -36.86
C GLY A 152 16.86 -1.16 -37.67
N ALA A 153 17.00 -1.05 -38.99
CA ALA A 153 16.80 -2.14 -39.97
C ALA A 153 17.58 -3.45 -39.69
N LEU A 154 16.97 -4.56 -40.15
CA LEU A 154 17.51 -5.91 -40.42
C LEU A 154 18.56 -6.48 -39.45
N GLY A 155 18.14 -7.44 -38.61
CA GLY A 155 19.05 -8.45 -38.09
C GLY A 155 18.67 -9.01 -36.72
N SER A 156 18.34 -10.31 -36.70
CA SER A 156 18.21 -11.15 -35.49
C SER A 156 16.92 -11.00 -34.68
N GLN A 157 15.98 -11.93 -34.96
CA GLN A 157 14.83 -12.22 -34.12
C GLN A 157 15.30 -12.68 -32.73
N PRO A 158 14.91 -12.02 -31.64
CA PRO A 158 15.13 -12.55 -30.30
C PRO A 158 14.08 -13.64 -30.04
N SER A 159 14.53 -14.82 -29.62
CA SER A 159 13.68 -15.91 -29.12
C SER A 159 13.13 -15.58 -27.72
N VAL A 160 12.39 -14.47 -27.58
CA VAL A 160 11.55 -14.27 -26.39
C VAL A 160 10.28 -15.07 -26.65
N ARG A 161 10.29 -16.33 -26.20
CA ARG A 161 9.08 -17.16 -26.15
C ARG A 161 8.18 -16.57 -25.06
N ILE A 162 7.37 -15.57 -25.43
CA ILE A 162 6.30 -15.06 -24.59
C ILE A 162 5.20 -16.11 -24.66
N GLN A 163 4.82 -16.68 -23.51
CA GLN A 163 3.69 -17.59 -23.45
C GLN A 163 2.42 -16.74 -23.35
N ILE A 164 1.52 -16.95 -24.29
CA ILE A 164 0.15 -16.43 -24.25
C ILE A 164 -0.65 -17.47 -23.46
N ARG A 165 -1.37 -17.04 -22.41
CA ARG A 165 -2.35 -17.90 -21.74
C ARG A 165 -3.61 -17.90 -22.60
N ASP A 166 -4.06 -19.08 -22.99
CA ASP A 166 -5.37 -19.33 -23.63
C ASP A 166 -6.50 -19.36 -22.58
#